data_AF-A0A6M1MIQ0-F1
#
_entry.id   AF-A0A6M1MIQ0-F1
#
_cell.length_a   1.000
_cell.length_b   1.000
_cell.length_c   1.000
_cell.angle_alpha   90.00
_cell.angle_beta   90.00
_cell.angle_gamma   90.00
#
_symmetry.space_group_name_H-M   'P 1'
#
loop_
_entity.id
_entity.type
_entity.pdbx_description
1 polymer ?
#
loop_
_entity_poly.entity_id
_entity_poly.type
_entity_poly.pdbx_seq_one_letter_code
_entity_poly.pdbx_strand_id
1 'polypeptide(L)'
;MALSGGGDSVALLHLLRQAGHEVLAVTVDHGLRPESAVEAQLVAGRCRGWGISHHVLRWERSDIRGNLMDAARRARAGLIADWAAGQGLSAVALGHTADDQAETLLMGLSRAAGIDGLCGLRPEWRQGGVTWLRPMLRIGRAELRGWLAAQGLPWVEDPTNADDRYLRARTRKALAALAPLGLTAERLAESAAHLAQARAALDAAVAEAVPGVMTESAGALRVDAARFAALPAEIARRLAQAAVLWLSGADYPPRAADLARFVAAIAGGKAATLAGCRLKDGWLAAEPRAVDMRRWRVEGQGQVAPLGPEGPRQCPDWRATGLPRHVLEVTPGLWQGETLIAAPCAGFGAATAICVPSFAQALLSH
;
A
#
# COMPACT_ATOMS: atom_id res chain seq x y z
N MET A 1 4.13 -11.75 16.34
CA MET A 1 3.11 -12.42 15.50
C MET A 1 1.73 -11.91 15.87
N ALA A 2 0.89 -11.57 14.89
CA ALA A 2 -0.51 -11.24 15.17
C ALA A 2 -1.35 -12.51 15.36
N LEU A 3 -1.98 -12.65 16.53
CA LEU A 3 -2.71 -13.84 16.96
C LEU A 3 -4.19 -13.53 17.14
N SER A 4 -5.07 -14.19 16.38
CA SER A 4 -6.53 -14.07 16.55
C SER A 4 -7.11 -15.17 17.44
N GLY A 5 -6.34 -16.23 17.73
CA GLY A 5 -6.83 -17.41 18.44
C GLY A 5 -7.48 -18.47 17.54
N GLY A 6 -7.65 -18.15 16.24
CA GLY A 6 -8.12 -19.10 15.23
C GLY A 6 -7.06 -20.12 14.84
N GLY A 7 -7.48 -21.26 14.28
CA GLY A 7 -6.60 -22.39 13.92
C GLY A 7 -5.37 -21.96 13.12
N ASP A 8 -5.54 -21.20 12.05
CA ASP A 8 -4.42 -20.76 11.19
C ASP A 8 -3.37 -19.95 11.99
N SER A 9 -3.82 -19.03 12.84
CA SER A 9 -2.91 -18.25 13.69
C SER A 9 -2.28 -19.06 14.82
N VAL A 10 -2.94 -20.10 15.34
CA VAL A 10 -2.34 -20.99 16.34
C VAL A 10 -1.31 -21.90 15.68
N ALA A 11 -1.60 -22.45 14.50
CA ALA A 11 -0.67 -23.29 13.75
C ALA A 11 0.62 -22.53 13.42
N LEU A 12 0.52 -21.33 12.86
CA LEU A 12 1.70 -20.51 12.57
C LEU A 12 2.53 -20.19 13.82
N LEU A 13 1.88 -19.89 14.95
CA LEU A 13 2.58 -19.62 16.21
C LEU A 13 3.47 -20.79 16.63
N HIS A 14 2.93 -22.02 16.60
CA HIS A 14 3.68 -23.20 16.99
C HIS A 14 4.71 -23.62 15.94
N LEU A 15 4.41 -23.48 14.64
CA LEU A 15 5.37 -23.74 13.57
C LEU A 15 6.60 -22.82 13.65
N LEU A 16 6.40 -21.52 13.94
CA LEU A 16 7.51 -20.58 14.13
C LEU A 16 8.40 -20.98 15.33
N ARG A 17 7.78 -21.43 16.44
CA ARG A 17 8.53 -21.91 17.60
C ARG A 17 9.30 -23.20 17.31
N GLN A 18 8.70 -24.14 16.58
CA GLN A 18 9.37 -25.38 16.17
C GLN A 18 10.54 -25.10 15.21
N ALA A 19 10.44 -24.05 14.39
CA ALA A 19 11.53 -23.56 13.56
C ALA A 19 12.64 -22.81 14.35
N GLY A 20 12.52 -22.71 15.68
CA GLY A 20 13.53 -22.09 16.53
C GLY A 20 13.41 -20.57 16.69
N HIS A 21 12.32 -19.95 16.23
CA HIS A 21 12.11 -18.51 16.42
C HIS A 21 11.58 -18.19 17.81
N GLU A 22 12.11 -17.12 18.40
CA GLU A 22 11.48 -16.46 19.54
C GLU A 22 10.27 -15.66 19.05
N VAL A 23 9.10 -15.90 19.65
CA VAL A 23 7.84 -15.30 19.19
C VAL A 23 7.16 -14.55 20.32
N LEU A 24 7.01 -13.24 20.12
CA LEU A 24 6.06 -12.42 20.87
C LEU A 24 4.69 -12.44 20.15
N ALA A 25 3.63 -12.79 20.87
CA ALA A 25 2.28 -12.80 20.33
C ALA A 25 1.54 -11.50 20.67
N VAL A 26 0.69 -11.02 19.76
CA VAL A 26 -0.15 -9.84 19.98
C VAL A 26 -1.55 -10.03 19.44
N THR A 27 -2.55 -9.64 20.22
CA THR A 27 -3.96 -9.62 19.84
C THR A 27 -4.49 -8.20 19.94
N VAL A 28 -5.32 -7.79 18.97
CA VAL A 28 -5.96 -6.46 18.99
C VAL A 28 -7.43 -6.62 19.37
N ASP A 29 -7.81 -6.07 20.51
CA ASP A 29 -9.20 -5.84 20.88
C ASP A 29 -9.71 -4.60 20.12
N HIS A 30 -10.58 -4.84 19.13
CA HIS A 30 -11.16 -3.78 18.31
C HIS A 30 -12.32 -3.04 18.97
N GLY A 31 -12.85 -3.52 20.11
CA GLY A 31 -13.99 -2.91 20.80
C GLY A 31 -15.29 -2.80 19.98
N LEU A 32 -15.39 -3.47 18.81
CA LEU A 32 -16.58 -3.41 17.96
C LEU A 32 -17.76 -4.21 18.53
N ARG A 33 -17.47 -5.25 19.32
CA ARG A 33 -18.45 -6.07 20.03
C ARG A 33 -17.97 -6.34 21.45
N PRO A 34 -18.87 -6.43 22.46
CA PRO A 34 -18.50 -6.71 23.85
C PRO A 34 -17.65 -7.98 24.03
N GLU A 35 -17.87 -8.99 23.19
CA GLU A 35 -17.19 -10.29 23.23
C GLU A 35 -15.71 -10.20 22.85
N SER A 36 -15.30 -9.14 22.13
CA SER A 36 -13.93 -8.92 21.65
C SER A 36 -12.91 -8.93 22.77
N ALA A 37 -13.22 -8.29 23.90
CA ALA A 37 -12.35 -8.24 25.06
C ALA A 37 -12.19 -9.63 25.70
N VAL A 38 -13.28 -10.40 25.78
CA VAL A 38 -13.27 -11.77 26.33
C VAL A 38 -12.46 -12.70 25.43
N GLU A 39 -12.65 -12.62 24.11
CA GLU A 39 -11.88 -13.40 23.13
C GLU A 39 -10.38 -13.10 23.24
N ALA A 40 -10.00 -11.82 23.33
CA ALA A 40 -8.60 -11.43 23.50
C ALA A 40 -7.99 -11.97 24.80
N GLN A 41 -8.75 -11.96 25.90
CA GLN A 41 -8.31 -12.53 27.18
C GLN A 41 -8.17 -14.06 27.13
N LEU A 42 -9.07 -14.76 26.43
CA LEU A 42 -8.96 -16.21 26.22
C LEU A 42 -7.67 -16.57 25.46
N VAL A 43 -7.34 -15.80 24.43
CA VAL A 43 -6.08 -15.98 23.67
C VAL A 43 -4.86 -15.72 24.56
N ALA A 44 -4.91 -14.68 25.41
CA ALA A 44 -3.84 -14.40 26.38
C ALA A 44 -3.64 -15.54 27.37
N GLY A 45 -4.74 -16.11 27.89
CA GLY A 45 -4.70 -17.28 28.78
C GLY A 45 -4.06 -18.51 28.14
N ARG A 46 -4.37 -18.78 26.87
CA ARG A 46 -3.74 -19.88 26.10
C ARG A 46 -2.24 -19.66 25.90
N CYS A 47 -1.84 -18.45 25.51
CA CYS A 47 -0.42 -18.11 25.36
C CYS A 47 0.36 -18.32 26.67
N ARG A 48 -0.22 -17.93 27.80
CA ARG A 48 0.35 -18.19 29.13
C ARG A 48 0.54 -19.68 29.39
N GLY A 49 -0.46 -20.51 29.09
CA GLY A 49 -0.36 -21.96 29.19
C GLY A 49 0.73 -22.58 28.29
N TRP A 50 1.03 -21.95 27.15
CA TRP A 50 2.10 -22.36 26.25
C TRP A 50 3.48 -21.74 26.56
N GLY A 51 3.58 -20.90 27.60
CA GLY A 51 4.80 -20.18 27.94
C GLY A 51 5.21 -19.14 26.88
N ILE A 52 4.23 -18.49 26.24
CA ILE A 52 4.43 -17.50 25.17
C ILE A 52 4.09 -16.11 25.69
N SER A 53 5.01 -15.17 25.54
CA SER A 53 4.76 -13.75 25.85
C SER A 53 3.70 -13.18 24.91
N HIS A 54 2.64 -12.62 25.49
CA HIS A 54 1.47 -12.14 24.76
C HIS A 54 1.03 -10.77 25.25
N HIS A 55 0.66 -9.90 24.30
CA HIS A 55 0.12 -8.57 24.58
C HIS A 55 -1.26 -8.41 23.95
N VAL A 56 -2.15 -7.74 24.68
CA VAL A 56 -3.44 -7.27 24.15
C VAL A 56 -3.32 -5.78 23.91
N LEU A 57 -3.48 -5.36 22.65
CA LEU A 57 -3.61 -3.96 22.29
C LEU A 57 -5.09 -3.62 22.17
N ARG A 58 -5.48 -2.43 22.60
CA ARG A 58 -6.85 -1.95 22.48
C ARG A 58 -6.91 -0.84 21.45
N TRP A 59 -7.87 -0.93 20.55
CA TRP A 59 -8.18 0.20 19.69
C TRP A 59 -9.08 1.20 20.43
N GLU A 60 -8.53 2.38 20.70
CA GLU A 60 -9.29 3.52 21.20
C GLU A 60 -9.98 4.20 20.01
N ARG A 61 -11.31 4.10 19.97
CA ARG A 61 -12.10 4.62 18.87
C ARG A 61 -12.25 6.14 19.00
N SER A 62 -11.69 6.89 18.05
CA SER A 62 -12.05 8.30 17.80
C SER A 62 -13.30 8.39 16.90
N ASP A 63 -13.82 9.59 16.66
CA ASP A 63 -14.92 9.79 15.69
C ASP A 63 -14.48 9.35 14.28
N ILE A 64 -14.97 8.18 13.84
CA ILE A 64 -14.66 7.63 12.51
C ILE A 64 -15.66 8.18 11.51
N ARG A 65 -15.18 8.96 10.55
CA ARG A 65 -15.92 9.30 9.33
C ARG A 65 -15.60 8.26 8.25
N GLY A 66 -16.63 7.63 7.67
CA GLY A 66 -16.49 6.69 6.55
C GLY A 66 -16.66 5.21 6.92
N ASN A 67 -15.97 4.31 6.21
CA ASN A 67 -16.13 2.86 6.35
C ASN A 67 -15.46 2.35 7.64
N LEU A 68 -16.30 2.00 8.62
CA LEU A 68 -15.86 1.51 9.94
C LEU A 68 -14.95 0.26 9.86
N MET A 69 -15.25 -0.67 8.96
CA MET A 69 -14.47 -1.91 8.83
C MET A 69 -13.07 -1.65 8.28
N ASP A 70 -12.97 -0.73 7.34
CA ASP A 70 -11.71 -0.30 6.75
C ASP A 70 -10.87 0.52 7.74
N ALA A 71 -11.52 1.39 8.52
CA ALA A 71 -10.88 2.09 9.64
C ALA A 71 -10.35 1.13 10.71
N ALA A 72 -11.14 0.12 11.11
CA ALA A 72 -10.73 -0.91 12.06
C ALA A 72 -9.54 -1.73 11.54
N ARG A 73 -9.54 -2.07 10.26
CA ARG A 73 -8.42 -2.78 9.62
C ARG A 73 -7.14 -1.95 9.63
N ARG A 74 -7.21 -0.66 9.31
CA ARG A 74 -6.07 0.26 9.38
C ARG A 74 -5.55 0.43 10.80
N ALA A 75 -6.45 0.68 11.75
CA ALA A 75 -6.10 0.84 13.15
C ALA A 75 -5.40 -0.41 13.70
N ARG A 76 -5.91 -1.61 13.39
CA ARG A 76 -5.27 -2.88 13.75
C ARG A 76 -3.84 -2.97 13.20
N ALA A 77 -3.64 -2.64 11.93
CA ALA A 77 -2.31 -2.68 11.32
C ALA A 77 -1.36 -1.66 11.98
N GLY A 78 -1.82 -0.43 12.21
CA GLY A 78 -1.07 0.62 12.89
C GLY A 78 -0.65 0.22 14.30
N LEU A 79 -1.60 -0.18 15.15
CA LEU A 79 -1.34 -0.60 16.53
C LEU A 79 -0.30 -1.72 16.61
N ILE A 80 -0.40 -2.72 15.73
CA ILE A 80 0.57 -3.83 15.72
C ILE A 80 1.94 -3.35 15.25
N ALA A 81 2.01 -2.47 14.25
CA ALA A 81 3.27 -1.93 13.75
C ALA A 81 3.97 -1.09 14.82
N ASP A 82 3.24 -0.18 15.47
CA ASP A 82 3.76 0.69 16.52
C ASP A 82 4.25 -0.12 17.73
N TRP A 83 3.46 -1.12 18.15
CA TRP A 83 3.88 -2.04 19.21
C TRP A 83 5.12 -2.83 18.81
N ALA A 84 5.17 -3.38 17.59
CA ALA A 84 6.32 -4.14 17.12
C ALA A 84 7.59 -3.27 17.07
N ALA A 85 7.50 -2.04 16.58
CA ALA A 85 8.60 -1.09 16.57
C ALA A 85 9.07 -0.74 17.99
N GLY A 86 8.14 -0.49 18.93
CA GLY A 86 8.46 -0.24 20.34
C GLY A 86 9.12 -1.42 21.06
N GLN A 87 8.91 -2.65 20.58
CA GLN A 87 9.58 -3.86 21.06
C GLN A 87 10.88 -4.18 20.32
N GLY A 88 11.31 -3.33 19.37
CA GLY A 88 12.51 -3.60 18.55
C GLY A 88 12.35 -4.75 17.55
N LEU A 89 11.12 -5.15 17.23
CA LEU A 89 10.84 -6.23 16.29
C LEU A 89 10.88 -5.72 14.84
N SER A 90 11.62 -6.41 13.98
CA SER A 90 11.72 -6.07 12.56
C SER A 90 10.58 -6.64 11.70
N ALA A 91 9.83 -7.63 12.23
CA ALA A 91 8.83 -8.35 11.46
C ALA A 91 7.56 -8.75 12.23
N VAL A 92 6.44 -8.79 11.50
CA VAL A 92 5.12 -9.22 11.98
C VAL A 92 4.58 -10.32 11.08
N ALA A 93 4.46 -11.54 11.61
CA ALA A 93 3.86 -12.66 10.90
C ALA A 93 2.32 -12.72 11.07
N LEU A 94 1.61 -13.08 9.99
CA LEU A 94 0.16 -13.28 9.92
C LEU A 94 -0.19 -14.70 9.45
N GLY A 95 -1.19 -15.30 10.08
CA GLY A 95 -1.69 -16.65 9.78
C GLY A 95 -2.58 -16.75 8.54
N HIS A 96 -2.17 -16.19 7.40
CA HIS A 96 -2.90 -16.37 6.13
C HIS A 96 -2.41 -17.61 5.38
N THR A 97 -3.33 -18.29 4.70
CA THR A 97 -3.19 -19.63 4.13
C THR A 97 -3.38 -19.65 2.61
N ALA A 98 -3.23 -20.82 1.98
CA ALA A 98 -3.60 -21.03 0.57
C ALA A 98 -5.10 -20.78 0.32
N ASP A 99 -5.96 -21.10 1.28
CA ASP A 99 -7.39 -20.76 1.21
C ASP A 99 -7.61 -19.25 1.10
N ASP A 100 -6.86 -18.44 1.86
CA ASP A 100 -6.97 -16.98 1.79
C ASP A 100 -6.51 -16.43 0.42
N GLN A 101 -5.54 -17.09 -0.24
CA GLN A 101 -5.16 -16.78 -1.62
C GLN A 101 -6.31 -17.05 -2.58
N ALA A 102 -6.91 -18.24 -2.50
CA ALA A 102 -8.02 -18.64 -3.35
C ALA A 102 -9.26 -17.74 -3.14
N GLU A 103 -9.59 -17.43 -1.89
CA GLU A 103 -10.66 -16.49 -1.54
C GLU A 103 -10.40 -15.11 -2.17
N THR A 104 -9.16 -14.61 -2.07
CA THR A 104 -8.77 -13.30 -2.63
C THR A 104 -8.86 -13.29 -4.15
N LEU A 105 -8.39 -14.36 -4.82
CA LEU A 105 -8.46 -14.49 -6.28
C LEU A 105 -9.92 -14.50 -6.76
N LEU A 106 -10.80 -15.31 -6.15
CA LEU A 106 -12.22 -15.36 -6.52
C LEU A 106 -12.94 -14.03 -6.31
N MET A 107 -12.66 -13.34 -5.20
CA MET A 107 -13.20 -12.00 -4.96
C MET A 107 -12.70 -10.97 -5.99
N GLY A 108 -11.47 -11.14 -6.50
CA GLY A 108 -10.94 -10.35 -7.61
C GLY A 108 -11.68 -10.64 -8.93
N LEU A 109 -11.86 -11.92 -9.26
CA LEU A 109 -12.59 -12.35 -10.45
C LEU A 109 -14.03 -11.83 -10.45
N SER A 110 -14.73 -11.88 -9.32
CA SER A 110 -16.11 -11.38 -9.20
C SER A 110 -16.25 -9.86 -9.44
N ARG A 111 -15.13 -9.13 -9.43
CA ARG A 111 -15.08 -7.68 -9.66
C ARG A 111 -14.46 -7.33 -11.01
N ALA A 112 -14.22 -8.32 -11.87
CA ALA A 112 -13.47 -8.17 -13.12
C ALA A 112 -12.12 -7.47 -12.91
N ALA A 113 -11.43 -7.80 -11.81
CA ALA A 113 -10.14 -7.19 -11.51
C ALA A 113 -9.09 -7.58 -12.57
N GLY A 114 -8.23 -6.61 -12.92
CA GLY A 114 -7.03 -6.89 -13.70
C GLY A 114 -5.98 -7.64 -12.88
N ILE A 115 -4.81 -7.87 -13.47
CA ILE A 115 -3.72 -8.66 -12.86
C ILE A 115 -3.38 -8.22 -11.42
N ASP A 116 -3.37 -6.92 -11.13
CA ASP A 116 -3.06 -6.38 -9.80
C ASP A 116 -4.00 -6.91 -8.70
N GLY A 117 -5.28 -7.11 -9.04
CA GLY A 117 -6.28 -7.65 -8.11
C GLY A 117 -6.43 -9.17 -8.13
N LEU A 118 -5.75 -9.87 -9.05
CA LEU A 118 -5.81 -11.32 -9.20
C LEU A 118 -4.57 -12.05 -8.65
N CYS A 119 -3.50 -11.33 -8.33
CA CYS A 119 -2.26 -11.91 -7.77
C CYS A 119 -2.38 -12.44 -6.33
N GLY A 120 -3.58 -12.38 -5.72
CA GLY A 120 -3.79 -12.76 -4.33
C GLY A 120 -3.10 -11.83 -3.32
N LEU A 121 -2.88 -12.35 -2.13
CA LEU A 121 -2.14 -11.70 -1.05
C LEU A 121 -0.64 -11.79 -1.32
N ARG A 122 0.07 -10.67 -1.06
CA ARG A 122 1.54 -10.63 -1.10
C ARG A 122 2.14 -11.48 0.04
N PRO A 123 3.23 -12.23 -0.20
CA PRO A 123 3.92 -12.98 0.85
C PRO A 123 4.56 -12.06 1.90
N GLU A 124 5.03 -10.90 1.47
CA GLU A 124 5.60 -9.88 2.34
C GLU A 124 5.30 -8.45 1.86
N TRP A 125 5.32 -7.48 2.79
CA TRP A 125 5.28 -6.05 2.50
C TRP A 125 5.83 -5.24 3.68
N ARG A 126 6.21 -3.98 3.46
CA ARG A 126 6.59 -3.05 4.55
C ARG A 126 5.47 -2.06 4.84
N GLN A 127 5.19 -1.84 6.12
CA GLN A 127 4.22 -0.84 6.58
C GLN A 127 4.48 -0.50 8.04
N GLY A 128 4.50 0.79 8.39
CA GLY A 128 4.72 1.24 9.77
C GLY A 128 6.10 0.88 10.32
N GLY A 129 7.14 0.92 9.47
CA GLY A 129 8.52 0.61 9.86
C GLY A 129 8.83 -0.89 10.05
N VAL A 130 7.84 -1.77 9.90
CA VAL A 130 8.01 -3.23 10.08
C VAL A 130 7.72 -4.01 8.81
N THR A 131 8.33 -5.19 8.69
CA THR A 131 8.09 -6.13 7.58
C THR A 131 6.98 -7.10 7.96
N TRP A 132 5.89 -7.10 7.21
CA TRP A 132 4.78 -8.01 7.41
C TRP A 132 4.97 -9.27 6.58
N LEU A 133 4.73 -10.44 7.17
CA LEU A 133 4.99 -11.74 6.57
C LEU A 133 3.74 -12.62 6.58
N ARG A 134 3.54 -13.40 5.52
CA ARG A 134 2.50 -14.45 5.41
C ARG A 134 3.16 -15.79 5.04
N PRO A 135 3.79 -16.50 6.00
CA PRO A 135 4.61 -17.67 5.68
C PRO A 135 3.83 -18.87 5.12
N MET A 136 2.52 -18.97 5.38
CA MET A 136 1.71 -20.15 5.07
C MET A 136 0.84 -20.02 3.82
N LEU A 137 1.10 -19.06 2.91
CA LEU A 137 0.28 -18.85 1.71
C LEU A 137 0.23 -20.06 0.74
N ARG A 138 1.05 -21.09 0.98
CA ARG A 138 1.09 -22.33 0.21
C ARG A 138 0.55 -23.55 0.97
N ILE A 139 0.08 -23.37 2.21
CA ILE A 139 -0.40 -24.45 3.08
C ILE A 139 -1.91 -24.30 3.23
N GLY A 140 -2.64 -25.41 3.06
CA GLY A 140 -4.10 -25.43 3.17
C GLY A 140 -4.59 -25.37 4.61
N ARG A 141 -5.76 -24.77 4.83
CA ARG A 141 -6.39 -24.69 6.16
C ARG A 141 -6.69 -26.07 6.76
N ALA A 142 -7.11 -27.02 5.93
CA ALA A 142 -7.39 -28.39 6.37
C ALA A 142 -6.12 -29.10 6.88
N GLU A 143 -4.99 -28.89 6.19
CA GLU A 143 -3.69 -29.44 6.58
C GLU A 143 -3.23 -28.87 7.93
N LEU A 144 -3.32 -27.55 8.11
CA LEU A 144 -2.97 -26.91 9.39
C LEU A 144 -3.83 -27.41 10.56
N ARG A 145 -5.13 -27.63 10.32
CA ARG A 145 -6.05 -28.17 11.34
C ARG A 145 -5.72 -29.62 11.68
N GLY A 146 -5.41 -30.45 10.67
CA GLY A 146 -4.96 -31.82 10.89
C GLY A 146 -3.67 -31.87 11.70
N TRP A 147 -2.73 -30.98 11.39
CA TRP A 147 -1.49 -30.82 12.15
C TRP A 147 -1.76 -30.41 13.61
N LEU A 148 -2.60 -29.40 13.85
CA LEU A 148 -2.97 -28.97 15.21
C LEU A 148 -3.62 -30.10 16.03
N ALA A 149 -4.53 -30.85 15.41
CA ALA A 149 -5.19 -31.99 16.04
C ALA A 149 -4.18 -33.08 16.42
N ALA A 150 -3.23 -33.40 15.53
CA ALA A 150 -2.17 -34.37 15.80
C ALA A 150 -1.24 -33.93 16.95
N GLN A 151 -1.09 -32.62 17.18
CA GLN A 151 -0.32 -32.05 18.28
C GLN A 151 -1.13 -31.86 19.57
N GLY A 152 -2.44 -32.14 19.57
CA GLY A 152 -3.32 -31.89 20.71
C GLY A 152 -3.47 -30.40 21.06
N LEU A 153 -3.28 -29.50 20.09
CA LEU A 153 -3.31 -28.06 20.30
C LEU A 153 -4.71 -27.48 20.06
N PRO A 154 -5.35 -26.85 21.06
CA PRO A 154 -6.69 -26.29 20.89
C PRO A 154 -6.69 -24.93 20.16
N TRP A 155 -7.73 -24.68 19.36
CA TRP A 155 -7.98 -23.37 18.72
C TRP A 155 -9.44 -22.93 18.93
N VAL A 156 -9.75 -21.66 18.61
CA VAL A 156 -11.14 -21.16 18.56
C VAL A 156 -11.65 -21.19 17.12
N GLU A 157 -12.88 -21.64 16.90
CA GLU A 157 -13.59 -21.40 15.63
C GLU A 157 -14.46 -20.17 15.77
N ASP A 158 -14.21 -19.13 14.96
CA ASP A 158 -15.05 -17.94 14.94
C ASP A 158 -16.37 -18.25 14.20
N PRO A 159 -17.55 -18.14 14.86
CA PRO A 159 -18.85 -18.44 14.26
C PRO A 159 -19.17 -17.59 13.03
N THR A 160 -18.62 -16.37 12.93
CA THR A 160 -18.83 -15.48 11.78
C THR A 160 -18.24 -16.02 10.49
N ASN A 161 -17.33 -17.00 10.57
CA ASN A 161 -16.76 -17.67 9.40
C ASN A 161 -17.81 -18.42 8.56
N ALA A 162 -18.97 -18.75 9.14
CA ALA A 162 -20.06 -19.47 8.48
C ALA A 162 -21.24 -18.56 8.06
N ASP A 163 -21.19 -17.26 8.35
CA ASP A 163 -22.30 -16.33 8.13
C ASP A 163 -22.30 -15.75 6.71
N ASP A 164 -23.28 -16.17 5.90
CA ASP A 164 -23.43 -15.80 4.48
C ASP A 164 -23.68 -14.31 4.23
N ARG A 165 -23.97 -13.52 5.27
CA ARG A 165 -24.01 -12.06 5.14
C ARG A 165 -22.66 -11.49 4.72
N TYR A 166 -21.57 -12.19 5.02
CA TYR A 166 -20.21 -11.76 4.68
C TYR A 166 -19.71 -12.39 3.37
N LEU A 167 -19.12 -11.55 2.52
CA LEU A 167 -18.59 -11.96 1.21
C LEU A 167 -17.58 -13.13 1.31
N ARG A 168 -16.74 -13.15 2.35
CA ARG A 168 -15.76 -14.23 2.55
C ARG A 168 -16.42 -15.57 2.85
N ALA A 169 -17.46 -15.60 3.68
CA ALA A 169 -18.20 -16.84 3.96
C ALA A 169 -18.84 -17.42 2.68
N ARG A 170 -19.48 -16.57 1.88
CA ARG A 170 -20.02 -16.94 0.56
C ARG A 170 -18.94 -17.45 -0.39
N THR A 171 -17.76 -16.81 -0.39
CA THR A 171 -16.62 -17.21 -1.23
C THR A 171 -16.10 -18.58 -0.84
N ARG A 172 -16.01 -18.91 0.46
CA ARG A 172 -15.63 -20.25 0.93
C ARG A 172 -16.61 -21.33 0.49
N LYS A 173 -17.92 -21.07 0.54
CA LYS A 173 -18.93 -21.99 0.01
C LYS A 173 -18.79 -22.20 -1.49
N ALA A 174 -18.54 -21.12 -2.24
CA ALA A 174 -18.25 -21.22 -3.67
C ALA A 174 -16.99 -22.04 -3.96
N LEU A 175 -15.89 -21.85 -3.21
CA LEU A 175 -14.68 -22.67 -3.34
C LEU A 175 -14.98 -24.17 -3.17
N ALA A 176 -15.75 -24.54 -2.14
CA ALA A 176 -16.13 -25.93 -1.92
C ALA A 176 -16.96 -26.49 -3.09
N ALA A 177 -17.87 -25.71 -3.67
CA ALA A 177 -18.67 -26.10 -4.82
C ALA A 177 -17.85 -26.19 -6.12
N LEU A 178 -16.75 -25.44 -6.23
CA LEU A 178 -15.86 -25.44 -7.39
C LEU A 178 -14.79 -26.55 -7.32
N ALA A 179 -14.48 -27.07 -6.13
CA ALA A 179 -13.47 -28.12 -5.94
C ALA A 179 -13.69 -29.38 -6.81
N PRO A 180 -14.91 -29.90 -7.02
CA PRO A 180 -15.16 -31.04 -7.93
C PRO A 180 -14.77 -30.79 -9.40
N LEU A 181 -14.68 -29.51 -9.81
CA LEU A 181 -14.21 -29.12 -11.15
C LEU A 181 -12.68 -28.99 -11.21
N GLY A 182 -11.96 -29.35 -10.14
CA GLY A 182 -10.51 -29.18 -10.03
C GLY A 182 -10.08 -27.76 -9.67
N LEU A 183 -11.01 -26.88 -9.28
CA LEU A 183 -10.72 -25.52 -8.82
C LEU A 183 -10.53 -25.50 -7.29
N THR A 184 -9.54 -26.23 -6.82
CA THR A 184 -9.22 -26.33 -5.39
C THR A 184 -8.50 -25.07 -4.89
N ALA A 185 -8.46 -24.89 -3.57
CA ALA A 185 -7.76 -23.75 -2.95
C ALA A 185 -6.28 -23.70 -3.36
N GLU A 186 -5.61 -24.85 -3.41
CA GLU A 186 -4.20 -24.99 -3.77
C GLU A 186 -3.96 -24.57 -5.22
N ARG A 187 -4.79 -25.04 -6.17
CA ARG A 187 -4.64 -24.72 -7.60
C ARG A 187 -4.97 -23.27 -7.91
N LEU A 188 -5.93 -22.69 -7.20
CA LEU A 188 -6.25 -21.26 -7.28
C LEU A 188 -5.14 -20.40 -6.67
N ALA A 189 -4.56 -20.82 -5.54
CA ALA A 189 -3.40 -20.15 -4.94
C ALA A 189 -2.17 -20.19 -5.85
N GLU A 190 -1.93 -21.32 -6.52
CA GLU A 190 -0.88 -21.47 -7.53
C GLU A 190 -1.12 -20.55 -8.73
N SER A 191 -2.37 -20.48 -9.22
CA SER A 191 -2.75 -19.55 -10.29
C SER A 191 -2.48 -18.09 -9.89
N ALA A 192 -2.83 -17.70 -8.66
CA ALA A 192 -2.53 -16.37 -8.13
C ALA A 192 -1.01 -16.10 -8.06
N ALA A 193 -0.21 -17.12 -7.73
CA ALA A 193 1.25 -17.00 -7.72
C ALA A 193 1.85 -16.81 -9.13
N HIS A 194 1.36 -17.54 -10.14
CA HIS A 194 1.76 -17.31 -11.53
C HIS A 194 1.41 -15.90 -12.01
N LEU A 195 0.22 -15.40 -11.65
CA LEU A 195 -0.17 -14.02 -11.95
C LEU A 195 0.72 -13.00 -11.24
N ALA A 196 1.13 -13.28 -9.99
CA ALA A 196 2.06 -12.43 -9.26
C ALA A 196 3.44 -12.35 -9.92
N GLN A 197 3.94 -13.46 -10.48
CA GLN A 197 5.18 -13.48 -11.26
C GLN A 197 5.05 -12.66 -12.54
N ALA A 198 3.95 -12.81 -13.27
CA ALA A 198 3.67 -12.00 -14.45
C ALA A 198 3.57 -10.50 -14.12
N ARG A 199 2.94 -10.13 -12.99
CA ARG A 199 2.90 -8.75 -12.51
C ARG A 199 4.30 -8.22 -12.21
N ALA A 200 5.15 -8.99 -11.55
CA ALA A 200 6.53 -8.59 -11.26
C ALA A 200 7.33 -8.31 -12.55
N ALA A 201 7.11 -9.08 -13.61
CA ALA A 201 7.71 -8.82 -14.92
C ALA A 201 7.19 -7.51 -15.55
N LEU A 202 5.88 -7.21 -15.42
CA LEU A 202 5.31 -5.93 -15.86
C LEU A 202 5.89 -4.75 -15.07
N ASP A 203 6.04 -4.90 -13.75
CA ASP A 203 6.59 -3.86 -12.89
C ASP A 203 8.07 -3.59 -13.24
N ALA A 204 8.85 -4.64 -13.54
CA ALA A 204 10.21 -4.51 -14.05
C ALA A 204 10.27 -3.79 -15.41
N ALA A 205 9.37 -4.14 -16.33
CA ALA A 205 9.29 -3.47 -17.63
C ALA A 205 8.89 -1.98 -17.51
N VAL A 206 8.05 -1.63 -16.53
CA VAL A 206 7.74 -0.22 -16.21
C VAL A 206 8.98 0.49 -15.68
N ALA A 207 9.71 -0.12 -14.74
CA ALA A 207 10.92 0.46 -14.19
C ALA A 207 12.01 0.69 -15.26
N GLU A 208 12.16 -0.24 -16.21
CA GLU A 208 13.08 -0.12 -17.35
C GLU A 208 12.68 1.02 -18.31
N ALA A 209 11.38 1.21 -18.55
CA ALA A 209 10.88 2.24 -19.45
C ALA A 209 11.07 3.67 -18.92
N VAL A 210 11.07 3.86 -17.59
CA VAL A 210 11.01 5.18 -16.95
C VAL A 210 12.12 6.14 -17.40
N PRO A 211 13.42 5.80 -17.31
CA PRO A 211 14.49 6.75 -17.66
C PRO A 211 14.42 7.25 -19.11
N GLY A 212 13.83 6.45 -20.01
CA GLY A 212 13.65 6.81 -21.40
C GLY A 212 12.45 7.71 -21.67
N VAL A 213 11.45 7.76 -20.77
CA VAL A 213 10.13 8.34 -21.04
C VAL A 213 9.78 9.49 -20.09
N MET A 214 10.16 9.38 -18.81
CA MET A 214 9.89 10.38 -17.78
C MET A 214 11.15 10.71 -17.00
N THR A 215 11.47 12.00 -16.89
CA THR A 215 12.58 12.48 -16.07
C THR A 215 12.06 13.34 -14.93
N GLU A 216 12.42 12.99 -13.70
CA GLU A 216 12.09 13.80 -12.53
C GLU A 216 12.92 15.08 -12.51
N SER A 217 12.26 16.21 -12.25
CA SER A 217 12.92 17.48 -11.98
C SER A 217 12.01 18.36 -11.12
N ALA A 218 12.55 18.90 -10.02
CA ALA A 218 11.84 19.77 -9.10
C ALA A 218 10.44 19.25 -8.65
N GLY A 219 10.34 17.96 -8.32
CA GLY A 219 9.08 17.34 -7.86
C GLY A 219 8.01 17.19 -8.95
N ALA A 220 8.38 17.40 -10.22
CA ALA A 220 7.56 17.17 -11.41
C ALA A 220 8.25 16.16 -12.34
N LEU A 221 7.51 15.70 -13.36
CA LEU A 221 7.98 14.77 -14.37
C LEU A 221 7.94 15.44 -15.73
N ARG A 222 9.10 15.56 -16.40
CA ARG A 222 9.16 15.88 -17.82
C ARG A 222 8.87 14.62 -18.62
N VAL A 223 7.91 14.68 -19.52
CA VAL A 223 7.42 13.54 -20.29
C VAL A 223 7.83 13.68 -21.76
N ASP A 224 8.48 12.65 -22.31
CA ASP A 224 8.64 12.50 -23.75
C ASP A 224 7.38 11.81 -24.30
N ALA A 225 6.48 12.60 -24.89
CA ALA A 225 5.20 12.11 -25.39
C ALA A 225 5.35 11.07 -26.51
N ALA A 226 6.37 11.21 -27.38
CA ALA A 226 6.59 10.29 -28.49
C ALA A 226 7.06 8.92 -27.98
N ARG A 227 8.01 8.91 -27.05
CA ARG A 227 8.46 7.67 -26.41
C ARG A 227 7.38 7.04 -25.54
N PHE A 228 6.59 7.86 -24.84
CA PHE A 228 5.43 7.36 -24.09
C PHE A 228 4.40 6.70 -25.00
N ALA A 229 4.09 7.31 -26.16
CA ALA A 229 3.15 6.75 -27.14
C ALA A 229 3.64 5.44 -27.77
N ALA A 230 4.96 5.22 -27.81
CA ALA A 230 5.56 3.99 -28.31
C ALA A 230 5.55 2.83 -27.30
N LEU A 231 5.17 3.07 -26.03
CA LEU A 231 5.10 2.02 -25.01
C LEU A 231 3.95 1.04 -25.28
N PRO A 232 4.10 -0.24 -24.91
CA PRO A 232 2.97 -1.15 -24.83
C PRO A 232 1.88 -0.57 -23.91
N ALA A 233 0.61 -0.74 -24.29
CA ALA A 233 -0.52 -0.07 -23.64
C ALA A 233 -0.57 -0.28 -22.11
N GLU A 234 -0.27 -1.49 -21.63
CA GLU A 234 -0.24 -1.81 -20.21
C GLU A 234 0.92 -1.12 -19.47
N ILE A 235 2.09 -0.97 -20.11
CA ILE A 235 3.23 -0.26 -19.55
C ILE A 235 2.94 1.24 -19.47
N ALA A 236 2.37 1.82 -20.53
CA ALA A 236 1.91 3.21 -20.53
C ALA A 236 0.88 3.49 -19.42
N ARG A 237 -0.09 2.58 -19.25
CA ARG A 237 -1.12 2.65 -18.20
C ARG A 237 -0.50 2.62 -16.81
N ARG A 238 0.38 1.65 -16.53
CA ARG A 238 1.05 1.51 -15.22
C ARG A 238 1.94 2.71 -14.91
N LEU A 239 2.71 3.18 -15.90
CA LEU A 239 3.59 4.33 -15.75
C LEU A 239 2.80 5.61 -15.43
N ALA A 240 1.71 5.87 -16.17
CA ALA A 240 0.83 7.01 -15.89
C ALA A 240 0.16 6.92 -14.51
N GLN A 241 -0.29 5.72 -14.11
CA GLN A 241 -0.87 5.50 -12.79
C GLN A 241 0.14 5.77 -11.68
N ALA A 242 1.37 5.27 -11.81
CA ALA A 242 2.43 5.49 -10.85
C ALA A 242 2.81 6.97 -10.74
N ALA A 243 2.90 7.68 -11.86
CA ALA A 243 3.17 9.11 -11.89
C ALA A 243 2.08 9.92 -11.16
N VAL A 244 0.80 9.58 -11.39
CA VAL A 244 -0.33 10.25 -10.73
C VAL A 244 -0.35 9.95 -9.23
N LEU A 245 -0.14 8.71 -8.80
CA LEU A 245 -0.08 8.34 -7.39
C LEU A 245 1.09 9.04 -6.67
N TRP A 246 2.27 9.04 -7.28
CA TRP A 246 3.44 9.72 -6.73
C TRP A 246 3.23 11.23 -6.59
N LEU A 247 2.58 11.87 -7.57
CA LEU A 247 2.34 13.31 -7.54
C LEU A 247 1.24 13.74 -6.56
N SER A 248 0.15 12.98 -6.53
CA SER A 248 -1.04 13.30 -5.72
C SER A 248 -0.92 12.85 -4.26
N GLY A 249 -0.06 11.87 -3.96
CA GLY A 249 -0.01 11.22 -2.66
C GLY A 249 -1.29 10.44 -2.32
N ALA A 250 -2.12 10.13 -3.31
CA ALA A 250 -3.38 9.43 -3.10
C ALA A 250 -3.14 7.95 -2.76
N ASP A 251 -3.95 7.39 -1.86
CA ASP A 251 -3.89 5.98 -1.47
C ASP A 251 -4.40 5.02 -2.58
N TYR A 252 -5.26 5.53 -3.47
CA TYR A 252 -5.96 4.72 -4.45
C TYR A 252 -5.79 5.27 -5.87
N PRO A 253 -5.66 4.40 -6.87
CA PRO A 253 -5.55 4.82 -8.26
C PRO A 253 -6.85 5.50 -8.73
N PRO A 254 -6.75 6.42 -9.71
CA PRO A 254 -7.92 6.99 -10.36
C PRO A 254 -8.76 5.91 -11.05
N ARG A 255 -10.02 6.23 -11.34
CA ARG A 255 -10.92 5.31 -12.07
C ARG A 255 -10.32 4.96 -13.42
N ALA A 256 -10.48 3.70 -13.84
CA ALA A 256 -9.87 3.17 -15.05
C ALA A 256 -10.19 4.01 -16.31
N ALA A 257 -11.43 4.46 -16.46
CA ALA A 257 -11.83 5.30 -17.60
C ALA A 257 -11.15 6.68 -17.60
N ASP A 258 -10.93 7.27 -16.41
CA ASP A 258 -10.28 8.58 -16.28
C ASP A 258 -8.78 8.45 -16.53
N LEU A 259 -8.17 7.37 -16.01
CA LEU A 259 -6.78 7.03 -16.30
C LEU A 259 -6.57 6.80 -17.80
N ALA A 260 -7.43 6.05 -18.47
CA ALA A 260 -7.31 5.78 -19.91
C ALA A 260 -7.32 7.07 -20.75
N ARG A 261 -8.21 8.02 -20.44
CA ARG A 261 -8.22 9.34 -21.10
C ARG A 261 -6.92 10.12 -20.84
N PHE A 262 -6.38 10.02 -19.64
CA PHE A 262 -5.13 10.67 -19.27
C PHE A 262 -3.91 10.06 -19.98
N VAL A 263 -3.84 8.73 -20.10
CA VAL A 263 -2.83 8.04 -20.91
C VAL A 263 -2.86 8.55 -22.36
N ALA A 264 -4.05 8.65 -22.95
CA ALA A 264 -4.20 9.18 -24.31
C ALA A 264 -3.75 10.65 -24.43
N ALA A 265 -3.98 11.46 -23.39
CA ALA A 265 -3.51 12.84 -23.35
C ALA A 265 -1.97 12.93 -23.27
N ILE A 266 -1.32 12.10 -22.43
CA ILE A 266 0.14 12.02 -22.36
C ILE A 266 0.72 11.62 -23.72
N ALA A 267 0.21 10.53 -24.32
CA ALA A 267 0.66 10.04 -25.62
C ALA A 267 0.48 11.08 -26.74
N GLY A 268 -0.59 11.88 -26.69
CA GLY A 268 -0.86 12.95 -27.65
C GLY A 268 -0.17 14.28 -27.35
N GLY A 269 0.61 14.40 -26.26
CA GLY A 269 1.20 15.66 -25.82
C GLY A 269 0.16 16.74 -25.47
N LYS A 270 -1.06 16.34 -25.10
CA LYS A 270 -2.18 17.25 -24.85
C LYS A 270 -2.25 17.61 -23.36
N ALA A 271 -2.61 18.85 -23.06
CA ALA A 271 -2.86 19.26 -21.69
C ALA A 271 -4.05 18.49 -21.09
N ALA A 272 -3.92 18.07 -19.84
CA ALA A 272 -4.95 17.33 -19.12
C ALA A 272 -4.76 17.43 -17.60
N THR A 273 -5.80 17.10 -16.84
CA THR A 273 -5.72 16.96 -15.38
C THR A 273 -6.29 15.62 -14.95
N LEU A 274 -5.75 15.06 -13.86
CA LEU A 274 -6.25 13.84 -13.24
C LEU A 274 -5.84 13.79 -11.77
N ALA A 275 -6.81 13.59 -10.88
CA ALA A 275 -6.58 13.35 -9.45
C ALA A 275 -5.61 14.36 -8.78
N GLY A 276 -5.77 15.66 -9.06
CA GLY A 276 -4.90 16.70 -8.50
C GLY A 276 -3.54 16.82 -9.20
N CYS A 277 -3.35 16.17 -10.34
CA CYS A 277 -2.18 16.31 -11.21
C CYS A 277 -2.56 17.06 -12.49
N ARG A 278 -1.59 17.77 -13.07
CA ARG A 278 -1.73 18.55 -14.30
C ARG A 278 -0.59 18.23 -15.25
N LEU A 279 -0.94 17.82 -16.47
CA LEU A 279 -0.05 17.74 -17.62
C LEU A 279 -0.18 19.02 -18.45
N LYS A 280 0.93 19.73 -18.67
CA LYS A 280 0.97 20.92 -19.52
C LYS A 280 2.38 21.11 -20.08
N ASP A 281 2.49 21.43 -21.37
CA ASP A 281 3.76 21.73 -22.06
C ASP A 281 4.84 20.63 -21.89
N GLY A 282 4.43 19.35 -21.85
CA GLY A 282 5.32 18.21 -21.63
C GLY A 282 5.74 17.99 -20.16
N TRP A 283 5.13 18.71 -19.22
CA TRP A 283 5.39 18.59 -17.79
C TRP A 283 4.17 18.10 -17.04
N LEU A 284 4.37 17.07 -16.23
CA LEU A 284 3.38 16.50 -15.32
C LEU A 284 3.74 16.87 -13.89
N ALA A 285 2.90 17.67 -13.23
CA ALA A 285 3.12 18.19 -11.89
C ALA A 285 1.83 18.15 -11.05
N ALA A 286 1.92 18.42 -9.74
CA ALA A 286 0.74 18.64 -8.92
C ALA A 286 -0.05 19.88 -9.39
N GLU A 287 -1.37 19.88 -9.16
CA GLU A 287 -2.19 21.09 -9.30
C GLU A 287 -1.92 22.04 -8.12
N PRO A 288 -1.90 23.37 -8.32
CA PRO A 288 -1.62 24.34 -7.24
C PRO A 288 -2.49 24.19 -5.99
N ARG A 289 -3.76 23.77 -6.14
CA ARG A 289 -4.70 23.52 -5.04
C ARG A 289 -4.51 22.18 -4.32
N ALA A 290 -3.70 21.30 -4.88
CA ALA A 290 -3.49 19.92 -4.42
C ALA A 290 -2.03 19.65 -4.02
N VAL A 291 -1.23 20.71 -3.87
CA VAL A 291 0.18 20.59 -3.50
C VAL A 291 0.31 20.10 -2.06
N ASP A 292 1.00 18.99 -1.88
CA ASP A 292 1.37 18.48 -0.57
C ASP A 292 2.83 18.83 -0.26
N MET A 293 3.08 19.71 0.72
CA MET A 293 4.44 20.05 1.14
C MET A 293 5.12 18.91 1.94
N ARG A 294 4.37 17.92 2.45
CA ARG A 294 4.91 16.81 3.26
C ARG A 294 5.81 15.86 2.45
N ARG A 295 5.72 15.88 1.12
CA ARG A 295 6.61 15.12 0.23
C ARG A 295 7.97 15.77 0.02
N TRP A 296 8.21 16.95 0.59
CA TRP A 296 9.46 17.67 0.45
C TRP A 296 10.25 17.63 1.75
N ARG A 297 11.55 17.34 1.63
CA ARG A 297 12.53 17.66 2.67
C ARG A 297 13.16 18.99 2.30
N VAL A 298 12.92 20.00 3.14
CA VAL A 298 13.38 21.37 2.92
C VAL A 298 14.31 21.76 4.06
N GLU A 299 15.48 22.29 3.72
CA GLU A 299 16.44 22.83 4.69
C GLU A 299 16.67 24.32 4.39
N GLY A 300 16.41 25.17 5.38
CA GLY A 300 16.56 26.61 5.26
C GLY A 300 15.76 27.37 6.32
N GLN A 301 15.86 28.70 6.31
CA GLN A 301 15.13 29.56 7.23
C GLN A 301 13.85 30.11 6.60
N GLY A 302 12.75 30.09 7.36
CA GLY A 302 11.45 30.62 6.94
C GLY A 302 10.32 29.58 7.05
N GLN A 303 9.10 30.05 6.85
CA GLN A 303 7.92 29.17 6.79
C GLN A 303 7.86 28.51 5.42
N VAL A 304 7.82 27.18 5.39
CA VAL A 304 7.66 26.41 4.15
C VAL A 304 6.22 26.48 3.67
N ALA A 305 6.02 26.95 2.44
CA ALA A 305 4.74 26.94 1.75
C ALA A 305 4.96 26.75 0.23
N PRO A 306 3.93 26.36 -0.55
CA PRO A 306 4.05 26.36 -2.00
C PRO A 306 4.52 27.74 -2.51
N LEU A 307 5.42 27.75 -3.49
CA LEU A 307 5.98 28.98 -4.07
C LEU A 307 4.89 29.86 -4.68
N GLY A 308 3.85 29.24 -5.24
CA GLY A 308 2.66 29.93 -5.73
C GLY A 308 2.95 30.90 -6.88
N PRO A 309 1.91 31.61 -7.36
CA PRO A 309 2.05 32.52 -8.49
C PRO A 309 2.90 33.77 -8.20
N GLU A 310 3.01 34.17 -6.92
CA GLU A 310 3.79 35.34 -6.49
C GLU A 310 5.28 35.04 -6.36
N GLY A 311 5.67 33.82 -6.00
CA GLY A 311 7.08 33.48 -5.79
C GLY A 311 7.97 33.72 -7.01
N PRO A 312 7.62 33.25 -8.23
CA PRO A 312 8.42 33.54 -9.43
C PRO A 312 8.51 35.04 -9.78
N ARG A 313 7.68 35.92 -9.22
CA ARG A 313 7.82 37.38 -9.39
C ARG A 313 8.94 37.96 -8.53
N GLN A 314 9.26 37.30 -7.41
CA GLN A 314 10.34 37.68 -6.50
C GLN A 314 11.68 36.98 -6.84
N CYS A 315 11.70 36.08 -7.82
CA CYS A 315 12.90 35.39 -8.30
C CYS A 315 13.32 35.94 -9.68
N PRO A 316 14.24 36.91 -9.80
CA PRO A 316 14.58 37.50 -11.10
C PRO A 316 15.10 36.47 -12.12
N ASP A 317 15.89 35.50 -11.66
CA ASP A 317 16.63 34.56 -12.51
C ASP A 317 15.98 33.17 -12.63
N TRP A 318 14.72 32.98 -12.20
CA TRP A 318 14.10 31.64 -12.20
C TRP A 318 14.10 30.99 -13.59
N ARG A 319 14.09 31.77 -14.67
CA ARG A 319 14.13 31.26 -16.05
C ARG A 319 15.42 30.52 -16.39
N ALA A 320 16.54 30.85 -15.72
CA ALA A 320 17.81 30.16 -15.90
C ALA A 320 17.74 28.68 -15.49
N THR A 321 16.77 28.30 -14.66
CA THR A 321 16.53 26.90 -14.27
C THR A 321 15.98 26.03 -15.40
N GLY A 322 15.42 26.64 -16.46
CA GLY A 322 14.73 25.91 -17.54
C GLY A 322 13.40 25.28 -17.14
N LEU A 323 12.94 25.47 -15.89
CA LEU A 323 11.66 24.96 -15.41
C LEU A 323 10.51 25.88 -15.84
N PRO A 324 9.37 25.33 -16.30
CA PRO A 324 8.19 26.13 -16.55
C PRO A 324 7.66 26.77 -15.26
N ARG A 325 7.12 27.99 -15.39
CA ARG A 325 6.49 28.70 -14.26
C ARG A 325 5.49 27.82 -13.49
N HIS A 326 4.65 27.08 -14.20
CA HIS A 326 3.60 26.27 -13.61
C HIS A 326 4.12 25.06 -12.81
N VAL A 327 5.37 24.65 -13.04
CA VAL A 327 6.09 23.64 -12.24
C VAL A 327 6.66 24.31 -10.98
N LEU A 328 7.32 25.46 -11.14
CA LEU A 328 7.88 26.22 -10.01
C LEU A 328 6.82 26.62 -8.98
N GLU A 329 5.62 27.03 -9.43
CA GLU A 329 4.51 27.43 -8.56
C GLU A 329 4.11 26.35 -7.53
N VAL A 330 4.42 25.07 -7.79
CA VAL A 330 4.09 23.96 -6.89
C VAL A 330 5.31 23.40 -6.13
N THR A 331 6.46 24.05 -6.26
CA THR A 331 7.67 23.74 -5.47
C THR A 331 7.68 24.49 -4.15
N PRO A 332 8.52 24.11 -3.17
CA PRO A 332 8.62 24.82 -1.91
C PRO A 332 9.26 26.21 -2.06
N GLY A 333 8.64 27.20 -1.40
CA GLY A 333 9.25 28.48 -1.05
C GLY A 333 9.37 28.60 0.47
N LEU A 334 10.41 29.30 0.92
CA LEU A 334 10.61 29.68 2.31
C LEU A 334 10.26 31.16 2.47
N TRP A 335 9.30 31.45 3.34
CA TRP A 335 8.68 32.77 3.44
C TRP A 335 8.86 33.40 4.82
N GLN A 336 8.91 34.72 4.84
CA GLN A 336 8.75 35.53 6.04
C GLN A 336 7.65 36.57 5.78
N GLY A 337 6.42 36.25 6.20
CA GLY A 337 5.24 36.99 5.76
C GLY A 337 5.05 36.85 4.25
N GLU A 338 4.94 37.96 3.52
CA GLU A 338 4.79 38.00 2.06
C GLU A 338 6.14 38.02 1.31
N THR A 339 7.25 38.14 2.03
CA THR A 339 8.58 38.20 1.45
C THR A 339 9.13 36.79 1.27
N LEU A 340 9.52 36.45 0.04
CA LEU A 340 10.20 35.22 -0.27
C LEU A 340 11.66 35.31 0.20
N ILE A 341 12.08 34.39 1.06
CA ILE A 341 13.45 34.30 1.57
C ILE A 341 14.30 33.38 0.69
N ALA A 342 13.72 32.24 0.27
CA ALA A 342 14.37 31.32 -0.65
C ALA A 342 13.35 30.49 -1.44
N ALA A 343 13.71 30.13 -2.67
CA ALA A 343 13.00 29.21 -3.53
C ALA A 343 14.04 28.30 -4.20
N PRO A 344 14.42 27.18 -3.54
CA PRO A 344 15.52 26.32 -3.99
C PRO A 344 15.37 25.85 -5.43
N CYS A 345 14.16 25.42 -5.83
CA CYS A 345 13.89 24.97 -7.19
C CYS A 345 13.90 26.09 -8.22
N ALA A 346 13.73 27.35 -7.81
CA ALA A 346 13.82 28.53 -8.66
C ALA A 346 15.22 29.16 -8.68
N GLY A 347 16.20 28.57 -7.97
CA GLY A 347 17.57 29.10 -7.89
C GLY A 347 17.69 30.39 -7.08
N PHE A 348 16.79 30.62 -6.12
CA PHE A 348 16.75 31.85 -5.33
C PHE A 348 16.99 31.57 -3.84
N GLY A 349 17.86 32.35 -3.20
CA GLY A 349 18.18 32.24 -1.78
C GLY A 349 18.97 30.98 -1.39
N ALA A 350 19.44 30.94 -0.14
CA ALA A 350 20.22 29.82 0.40
C ALA A 350 19.32 28.81 1.13
N ALA A 351 18.84 27.80 0.41
CA ALA A 351 18.07 26.69 0.95
C ALA A 351 18.14 25.48 0.01
N THR A 352 17.79 24.30 0.52
CA THR A 352 17.66 23.07 -0.28
C THR A 352 16.23 22.54 -0.20
N ALA A 353 15.77 21.91 -1.29
CA ALA A 353 14.48 21.21 -1.33
C ALA A 353 14.61 19.95 -2.18
N ILE A 354 14.28 18.81 -1.61
CA ILE A 354 14.34 17.50 -2.28
C ILE A 354 12.98 16.81 -2.11
N CYS A 355 12.43 16.26 -3.21
CA CYS A 355 11.23 15.43 -3.15
C CYS A 355 11.61 14.04 -2.60
N VAL A 356 10.91 13.57 -1.57
CA VAL A 356 11.17 12.29 -0.91
C VAL A 356 9.83 11.53 -0.72
N PRO A 357 9.70 10.29 -1.23
CA PRO A 357 10.66 9.61 -2.10
C PRO A 357 10.73 10.25 -3.50
N SER A 358 11.86 10.06 -4.19
CA SER A 358 11.94 10.32 -5.64
C SER A 358 10.98 9.40 -6.41
N PHE A 359 10.64 9.76 -7.64
CA PHE A 359 9.75 8.96 -8.47
C PHE A 359 10.31 7.56 -8.74
N ALA A 360 11.62 7.47 -9.02
CA ALA A 360 12.30 6.19 -9.22
C ALA A 360 12.26 5.31 -7.95
N GLN A 361 12.46 5.89 -6.77
CA GLN A 361 12.34 5.15 -5.50
C GLN A 361 10.90 4.70 -5.24
N ALA A 362 9.91 5.56 -5.54
CA ALA A 362 8.51 5.22 -5.38
C ALA A 362 8.10 4.03 -6.24
N LEU A 363 8.55 3.97 -7.50
CA LEU A 363 8.30 2.85 -8.41
C LEU A 363 8.85 1.52 -7.90
N LEU A 364 10.03 1.53 -7.27
CA LEU A 364 10.65 0.32 -6.72
C LEU A 364 10.04 -0.11 -5.37
N SER A 365 9.19 0.71 -4.77
CA SER A 365 8.63 0.49 -3.44
C SER A 365 7.22 -0.12 -3.41
N HIS A 366 6.60 -0.34 -4.57
CA HIS A 366 5.17 -0.70 -4.70
C HIS A 366 4.89 -2.15 -5.10
#